data_AF-A0A1F5PEW1-F1
#
_entry.id   AF-A0A1F5PEW1-F1
#
_cell.length_a   1.000
_cell.length_b   1.000
_cell.length_c   1.000
_cell.angle_alpha   90.00
_cell.angle_beta   90.00
_cell.angle_gamma   90.00
#
_symmetry.space_group_name_H-M   'P 1'
#
loop_
_entity.id
_entity.type
_entity.pdbx_description
1 polymer ?
#
loop_
_entity_poly.entity_id
_entity_poly.type
_entity_poly.pdbx_seq_one_letter_code
_entity_poly.pdbx_strand_id
1 'polypeptide(L)'
;MRPFYTPKAEKIILALAVAGVLFSGYLSAVKFFTKGCALNEPCPYVLGYPACWYGLAMYLAIFIAALLSDLGYAAAVRAHRFIFGMSGLGILFSGYVIWGELPALLVRGLRAYTLGLPSCAYGLIMFVMISILSWRVVRASTRSTLS
;
A
#
# COMPACT_ATOMS: atom_id res chain seq x y z
N MET A 1 0.29 24.41 -18.77
CA MET A 1 0.29 23.13 -19.50
C MET A 1 0.04 22.00 -18.52
N ARG A 2 -1.12 21.33 -18.60
CA ARG A 2 -1.41 20.14 -17.78
C ARG A 2 -0.67 18.97 -18.44
N PRO A 3 0.29 18.30 -17.76
CA PRO A 3 1.01 17.19 -18.38
C PRO A 3 0.01 16.10 -18.76
N PHE A 4 0.30 15.43 -19.88
CA PHE A 4 -0.42 14.26 -20.38
C PHE A 4 -0.60 13.23 -19.26
N TYR A 5 -1.75 13.30 -18.59
CA TYR A 5 -2.16 12.34 -17.60
C TYR A 5 -3.21 11.44 -18.24
N THR A 6 -3.01 10.11 -18.23
CA THR A 6 -4.06 9.21 -18.68
C THR A 6 -5.07 9.08 -17.54
N PRO A 7 -6.31 9.58 -17.68
CA PRO A 7 -7.29 9.57 -16.58
C PRO A 7 -7.61 8.16 -16.08
N LYS A 8 -7.24 7.12 -16.86
CA LYS A 8 -7.36 5.72 -16.47
C LYS A 8 -6.36 5.32 -15.38
N ALA A 9 -5.11 5.78 -15.43
CA ALA A 9 -4.07 5.33 -14.48
C ALA A 9 -4.28 5.87 -13.05
N GLU A 10 -4.70 7.14 -12.91
CA GLU A 10 -5.01 7.76 -11.60
C GLU A 10 -6.21 7.11 -10.95
N LYS A 11 -7.27 6.86 -11.73
CA LYS A 11 -8.44 6.13 -11.23
C LYS A 11 -8.07 4.73 -10.74
N ILE A 12 -7.17 4.03 -11.42
CA ILE A 12 -6.67 2.73 -10.97
C ILE A 12 -5.88 2.88 -9.67
N ILE A 13 -4.95 3.84 -9.58
CA ILE A 13 -4.15 4.06 -8.37
C ILE A 13 -5.05 4.45 -7.19
N LEU A 14 -6.05 5.32 -7.41
CA LEU A 14 -7.07 5.69 -6.42
C LEU A 14 -7.87 4.47 -5.98
N ALA A 15 -8.36 3.65 -6.92
CA ALA A 15 -9.11 2.44 -6.59
C ALA A 15 -8.27 1.46 -5.76
N LEU A 16 -7.00 1.26 -6.11
CA LEU A 16 -6.07 0.43 -5.35
C LEU A 16 -5.78 1.02 -3.96
N ALA A 17 -5.61 2.34 -3.87
CA ALA A 17 -5.38 3.02 -2.60
C ALA A 17 -6.61 2.91 -1.68
N VAL A 18 -7.81 3.13 -2.22
CA VAL A 18 -9.08 2.93 -1.51
C VAL A 18 -9.19 1.49 -1.01
N ALA A 19 -8.98 0.50 -1.88
CA ALA A 19 -9.00 -0.91 -1.47
C ALA A 19 -7.99 -1.21 -0.37
N GLY A 20 -6.77 -0.65 -0.45
CA GLY A 20 -5.74 -0.77 0.58
C GLY A 20 -6.12 -0.12 1.90
N VAL A 21 -6.71 1.08 1.89
CA VAL A 21 -7.21 1.78 3.09
C VAL A 21 -8.35 1.01 3.73
N LEU A 22 -9.31 0.50 2.95
CA LEU A 22 -10.41 -0.32 3.47
C LEU A 22 -9.90 -1.62 4.10
N PHE A 23 -8.98 -2.30 3.42
CA PHE A 23 -8.41 -3.55 3.90
C PHE A 23 -7.59 -3.36 5.19
N SER A 24 -6.63 -2.43 5.17
CA SER A 24 -5.80 -2.12 6.35
C SER A 24 -6.60 -1.46 7.48
N GLY A 25 -7.65 -0.70 7.14
CA GLY A 25 -8.58 -0.08 8.07
C GLY A 25 -9.42 -1.11 8.79
N TYR A 26 -9.94 -2.12 8.07
CA TYR A 26 -10.65 -3.24 8.68
C TYR A 26 -9.75 -4.00 9.67
N LEU A 27 -8.53 -4.37 9.27
CA LEU A 27 -7.59 -5.06 10.15
C LEU A 27 -7.25 -4.24 11.40
N SER A 28 -7.01 -2.94 11.22
CA SER A 28 -6.71 -2.00 12.31
C SER A 28 -7.89 -1.81 13.26
N ALA A 29 -9.11 -1.72 12.71
CA ALA A 29 -10.34 -1.59 13.48
C ALA A 29 -10.61 -2.85 14.30
N VAL A 30 -10.52 -4.04 13.70
CA VAL A 30 -10.69 -5.32 14.42
C VAL A 30 -9.69 -5.41 15.56
N LYS A 31 -8.43 -5.06 15.34
CA LYS A 31 -7.39 -5.05 16.38
C LYS A 31 -7.72 -4.07 17.51
N PHE A 32 -8.29 -2.92 17.18
CA PHE A 32 -8.67 -1.90 18.16
C PHE A 32 -9.87 -2.33 19.02
N PHE A 33 -10.93 -2.88 18.40
CA PHE A 33 -12.16 -3.26 19.10
C PHE A 33 -12.05 -4.58 19.86
N THR A 34 -11.40 -5.58 19.27
CA THR A 34 -11.34 -6.93 19.86
C THR A 34 -10.06 -7.19 20.65
N LYS A 35 -9.06 -6.30 20.57
CA LYS A 35 -7.67 -6.49 21.06
C LYS A 35 -6.94 -7.71 20.47
N GLY A 36 -7.66 -8.60 19.77
CA GLY A 36 -7.17 -9.75 19.05
C GLY A 36 -6.74 -9.42 17.62
N CYS A 37 -6.13 -10.39 16.97
CA CYS A 37 -5.75 -10.25 15.57
C CYS A 37 -6.91 -10.64 14.67
N ALA A 38 -7.12 -9.85 13.62
CA ALA A 38 -8.08 -10.21 12.58
C ALA A 38 -7.68 -11.56 11.98
N LEU A 39 -8.67 -12.34 11.53
CA LEU A 39 -8.45 -13.56 10.74
C LEU A 39 -7.68 -14.70 11.45
N ASN A 40 -7.56 -14.64 12.78
CA ASN A 40 -6.89 -15.64 13.63
C ASN A 40 -5.40 -15.85 13.31
N GLU A 41 -4.76 -14.88 12.67
CA GLU A 41 -3.32 -14.88 12.35
C GLU A 41 -2.50 -14.13 13.42
N PRO A 42 -1.21 -14.43 13.62
CA PRO A 42 -0.34 -13.61 14.48
C PRO A 42 -0.25 -12.16 13.95
N CYS A 43 -0.36 -11.17 14.85
CA CYS A 43 -0.10 -9.77 14.51
C CYS A 43 1.35 -9.44 14.85
N PRO A 44 2.21 -9.18 13.86
CA PRO A 44 3.54 -8.67 14.14
C PRO A 44 3.46 -7.26 14.71
N TYR A 45 4.23 -7.02 15.78
CA TYR A 45 4.42 -5.71 16.37
C TYR A 45 5.73 -5.13 15.86
N VAL A 46 5.68 -3.89 15.38
CA VAL A 46 6.85 -3.13 14.93
C VAL A 46 6.91 -1.86 15.77
N LEU A 47 8.05 -1.58 16.41
CA LEU A 47 8.24 -0.37 17.23
C LEU A 47 7.17 -0.18 18.33
N GLY A 48 6.60 -1.27 18.86
CA GLY A 48 5.57 -1.25 19.90
C GLY A 48 4.13 -1.09 19.37
N TYR A 49 3.93 -0.91 18.07
CA TYR A 49 2.62 -0.79 17.44
C TYR A 49 2.34 -1.93 16.44
N PRO A 50 1.07 -2.30 16.21
CA PRO A 50 0.74 -3.34 15.25
C PRO A 50 1.10 -2.91 13.82
N ALA A 51 1.70 -3.82 13.05
CA ALA A 51 2.12 -3.55 11.66
C ALA A 51 0.98 -3.01 10.78
N CYS A 52 -0.26 -3.43 11.04
CA CYS A 52 -1.45 -2.99 10.31
C CYS A 52 -1.68 -1.46 10.36
N TRP A 53 -1.29 -0.79 11.46
CA TRP A 53 -1.45 0.67 11.60
C TRP A 53 -0.47 1.43 10.71
N TYR A 54 0.75 0.92 10.56
CA TYR A 54 1.72 1.48 9.62
C TYR A 54 1.25 1.32 8.17
N GLY A 55 0.70 0.16 7.84
CA GLY A 55 0.07 -0.08 6.54
C GLY A 55 -1.07 0.90 6.26
N LEU A 56 -1.96 1.11 7.24
CA LEU A 56 -3.05 2.07 7.14
C LEU A 56 -2.53 3.48 6.89
N ALA A 57 -1.55 3.96 7.67
CA ALA A 57 -0.97 5.29 7.50
C ALA A 57 -0.38 5.48 6.09
N MET A 58 0.34 4.47 5.57
CA MET A 58 0.94 4.49 4.24
C MET A 58 -0.11 4.52 3.13
N TYR A 59 -1.12 3.64 3.19
CA TYR A 59 -2.21 3.64 2.20
C TYR A 59 -3.03 4.93 2.23
N LEU A 60 -3.26 5.48 3.42
CA LEU A 60 -3.98 6.73 3.59
C LEU A 60 -3.19 7.91 3.00
N ALA A 61 -1.87 7.95 3.22
CA ALA A 61 -1.00 8.95 2.59
C ALA A 61 -1.01 8.87 1.06
N ILE A 62 -0.97 7.65 0.49
CA ILE A 62 -1.09 7.43 -0.96
C ILE A 62 -2.47 7.86 -1.46
N PHE A 63 -3.53 7.52 -0.75
CA PHE A 63 -4.90 7.90 -1.10
C PHE A 63 -5.07 9.42 -1.12
N ILE A 64 -4.61 10.13 -0.08
CA ILE A 64 -4.64 11.60 -0.03
C ILE A 64 -3.83 12.17 -1.20
N ALA A 65 -2.61 11.70 -1.44
CA ALA A 65 -1.77 12.20 -2.52
C ALA A 65 -2.41 12.00 -3.90
N ALA A 66 -3.04 10.85 -4.12
CA ALA A 66 -3.75 10.55 -5.36
C ALA A 66 -5.03 11.39 -5.49
N LEU A 67 -5.75 11.65 -4.40
CA LEU A 67 -6.96 12.47 -4.40
C LEU A 67 -6.64 13.94 -4.68
N LEU A 68 -5.58 14.48 -4.07
CA LEU A 68 -5.11 15.84 -4.32
C LEU A 68 -4.61 16.04 -5.77
N SER A 69 -4.05 14.99 -6.36
CA SER A 69 -3.68 14.97 -7.78
C SER A 69 -4.92 15.03 -8.67
N ASP A 70 -5.93 14.21 -8.39
CA ASP A 70 -7.16 14.10 -9.20
C ASP A 70 -8.00 15.38 -9.15
N LEU A 71 -8.06 16.02 -7.99
CA LEU A 71 -8.70 17.32 -7.78
C LEU A 71 -7.93 18.50 -8.43
N GLY A 72 -6.71 18.27 -8.93
CA GLY A 72 -5.89 19.29 -9.59
C GLY A 72 -5.22 20.30 -8.65
N TYR A 73 -5.20 20.05 -7.33
CA TYR A 73 -4.53 20.92 -6.35
C TYR A 73 -3.00 20.77 -6.35
N ALA A 74 -2.50 19.60 -6.75
CA ALA A 74 -1.06 19.29 -6.77
C ALA A 74 -0.54 19.06 -8.20
N ALA A 75 0.72 19.44 -8.45
CA ALA A 75 1.39 19.06 -9.68
C ALA A 75 1.51 17.53 -9.74
N ALA A 76 0.85 16.90 -10.72
CA ALA A 76 0.78 15.44 -10.87
C ALA A 76 2.16 14.77 -10.74
N VAL A 77 3.20 15.34 -11.34
CA VAL A 77 4.58 14.80 -11.27
C VAL A 77 5.11 14.73 -9.83
N ARG A 78 4.81 15.74 -9.00
CA ARG A 78 5.23 15.77 -7.58
C ARG A 78 4.43 14.75 -6.76
N ALA A 79 3.12 14.65 -6.99
CA ALA A 79 2.25 13.68 -6.32
C ALA A 79 2.69 12.24 -6.64
N HIS A 80 2.95 11.91 -7.91
CA HIS A 80 3.40 10.56 -8.29
C HIS A 80 4.80 10.20 -7.78
N ARG A 81 5.73 11.17 -7.70
CA ARG A 81 7.01 10.95 -7.02
C ARG A 81 6.83 10.63 -5.54
N PHE A 82 5.92 11.33 -4.86
CA PHE A 82 5.61 11.05 -3.46
C PHE A 82 4.96 9.67 -3.28
N ILE A 83 3.97 9.34 -4.11
CA ILE A 83 3.31 8.03 -4.12
C ILE A 83 4.34 6.91 -4.35
N PHE A 84 5.26 7.09 -5.31
CA PHE A 84 6.32 6.12 -5.59
C PHE A 84 7.28 5.95 -4.40
N GLY A 85 7.63 7.04 -3.72
CA GLY A 85 8.45 6.98 -2.50
C GLY A 85 7.75 6.22 -1.37
N MET A 86 6.49 6.56 -1.09
CA MET A 86 5.70 5.90 -0.04
C MET A 86 5.45 4.42 -0.34
N SER A 87 5.16 4.08 -1.60
CA SER A 87 4.95 2.69 -1.99
C SER A 87 6.25 1.87 -1.92
N GLY A 88 7.40 2.46 -2.25
CA GLY A 88 8.71 1.82 -2.04
C GLY A 88 9.00 1.54 -0.57
N LEU A 89 8.70 2.49 0.32
CA LEU A 89 8.77 2.27 1.78
C LEU A 89 7.81 1.17 2.23
N GLY A 90 6.58 1.16 1.70
CA GLY A 90 5.59 0.11 1.98
C GLY A 90 6.04 -1.29 1.58
N ILE A 91 6.74 -1.43 0.44
CA ILE A 91 7.34 -2.70 -0.01
C ILE A 91 8.42 -3.15 0.96
N LEU A 92 9.35 -2.25 1.33
CA LEU A 92 10.42 -2.57 2.27
C LEU A 92 9.88 -2.97 3.64
N PHE A 93 8.91 -2.22 4.16
CA PHE A 93 8.28 -2.48 5.44
C PHE A 93 7.52 -3.82 5.43
N SER A 94 6.68 -4.05 4.43
CA SER A 94 5.91 -5.28 4.32
C SER A 94 6.82 -6.49 4.09
N GLY A 95 7.88 -6.33 3.30
CA GLY A 95 8.89 -7.38 3.08
C GLY A 95 9.64 -7.75 4.36
N TYR A 96 10.02 -6.76 5.18
CA TYR A 96 10.66 -7.00 6.47
C TYR A 96 9.75 -7.79 7.41
N VAL A 97 8.48 -7.43 7.49
CA VAL A 97 7.50 -8.11 8.34
C VAL A 97 7.23 -9.54 7.85
N ILE A 98 7.11 -9.75 6.53
CA ILE A 98 6.94 -11.08 5.93
C ILE A 98 8.11 -11.99 6.30
N TRP A 99 9.34 -11.46 6.34
CA TRP A 99 10.51 -12.24 6.73
C TRP A 99 10.40 -12.79 8.16
N GLY A 100 9.83 -12.00 9.08
CA GLY A 100 9.56 -12.43 10.46
C GLY A 100 8.44 -13.47 10.57
N GLU A 101 7.46 -13.43 9.67
CA GLU A 101 6.32 -14.35 9.63
C GLU A 101 6.61 -15.65 8.84
N LEU A 102 7.62 -15.64 7.97
CA LEU A 102 8.01 -16.79 7.14
C LEU A 102 8.27 -18.09 7.94
N PRO A 103 9.01 -18.10 9.07
CA PRO A 103 9.19 -19.33 9.86
C PRO A 103 7.89 -19.80 10.52
N ALA A 104 7.02 -18.87 10.95
CA ALA A 104 5.71 -19.23 11.51
C ALA A 104 4.80 -19.86 10.45
N LEU A 105 4.88 -19.36 9.21
CA LEU A 105 4.20 -19.94 8.05
C LEU A 105 4.69 -21.35 7.71
N LEU A 106 6.00 -21.60 7.81
CA LEU A 106 6.61 -22.89 7.51
C LEU A 106 6.22 -23.96 8.54
N VAL A 107 6.08 -23.58 9.82
CA VAL A 107 5.74 -24.49 10.91
C VAL A 107 4.23 -24.73 11.02
N ARG A 108 3.39 -23.71 10.84
CA ARG A 108 1.92 -23.82 10.98
C ARG A 108 1.19 -24.12 9.66
N GLY A 109 1.86 -23.99 8.52
CA GLY A 109 1.35 -24.30 7.19
C GLY A 109 0.28 -23.32 6.67
N LEU A 110 -0.08 -23.45 5.38
CA LEU A 110 -1.08 -22.58 4.72
C LEU A 110 -2.51 -22.71 5.29
N ARG A 111 -2.80 -23.77 6.06
CA ARG A 111 -4.11 -23.97 6.71
C ARG A 111 -4.32 -23.11 7.95
N ALA A 112 -3.28 -22.48 8.49
CA ALA A 112 -3.38 -21.59 9.63
C ALA A 112 -3.93 -20.19 9.27
N TYR A 113 -3.99 -19.85 7.97
CA TYR A 113 -4.45 -18.55 7.49
C TYR A 113 -5.78 -18.70 6.74
N THR A 114 -6.80 -17.99 7.19
CA THR A 114 -8.17 -18.06 6.65
C THR A 114 -8.28 -17.58 5.21
N LEU A 115 -7.35 -16.72 4.75
CA LEU A 115 -7.24 -16.27 3.35
C LEU A 115 -6.19 -17.06 2.53
N GLY A 116 -5.52 -18.06 3.13
CA GLY A 116 -4.45 -18.83 2.48
C GLY A 116 -3.08 -18.13 2.43
N LEU A 117 -3.02 -16.79 2.48
CA LEU A 117 -1.80 -16.00 2.62
C LEU A 117 -1.88 -15.01 3.81
N PRO A 118 -0.75 -14.57 4.38
CA PRO A 118 -0.74 -13.59 5.46
C PRO A 118 -1.21 -12.21 4.96
N SER A 119 -1.91 -11.46 5.81
CA SER A 119 -2.45 -10.13 5.48
C SER A 119 -1.37 -9.15 4.99
N CYS A 120 -0.13 -9.28 5.49
CA CYS A 120 1.03 -8.51 5.04
C CYS A 120 1.44 -8.79 3.57
N ALA A 121 1.24 -10.02 3.07
CA ALA A 121 1.55 -10.35 1.68
C ALA A 121 0.57 -9.67 0.71
N TYR A 122 -0.72 -9.60 1.06
CA TYR A 122 -1.70 -8.82 0.29
C TYR A 122 -1.34 -7.33 0.24
N GLY A 123 -0.91 -6.78 1.39
CA GLY A 123 -0.40 -5.42 1.46
C GLY A 123 0.81 -5.19 0.55
N LEU A 124 1.77 -6.12 0.53
CA LEU A 124 2.94 -6.06 -0.35
C LEU A 124 2.53 -6.06 -1.83
N ILE A 125 1.65 -6.97 -2.25
CA ILE A 125 1.18 -7.06 -3.65
C ILE A 125 0.57 -5.73 -4.11
N MET A 126 -0.27 -5.13 -3.26
CA MET A 126 -0.91 -3.85 -3.55
C MET A 126 0.11 -2.70 -3.65
N PHE A 127 1.09 -2.62 -2.76
CA PHE A 127 2.17 -1.62 -2.87
C PHE A 127 3.03 -1.80 -4.12
N VAL A 128 3.33 -3.05 -4.51
CA VAL A 128 4.07 -3.36 -5.75
C VAL A 128 3.29 -2.87 -6.97
N MET A 129 1.99 -3.16 -7.04
CA MET A 129 1.13 -2.70 -8.13
C MET A 129 1.09 -1.17 -8.23
N ILE A 130 0.90 -0.47 -7.11
CA ILE A 130 0.91 1.00 -7.05
C ILE A 130 2.28 1.55 -7.50
N SER A 131 3.37 0.93 -7.05
CA SER A 131 4.73 1.34 -7.41
C SER A 131 4.98 1.23 -8.91
N ILE A 132 4.59 0.11 -9.53
CA ILE A 132 4.77 -0.12 -10.97
C ILE A 132 3.95 0.89 -11.78
N LEU A 133 2.71 1.13 -11.39
CA LEU A 133 1.83 2.10 -12.06
C LEU A 133 2.38 3.52 -11.92
N SER A 134 2.77 3.93 -10.71
CA SER A 134 3.34 5.25 -10.46
C SER A 134 4.65 5.45 -11.22
N TRP A 135 5.52 4.45 -11.26
CA TRP A 135 6.77 4.50 -12.02
C TRP A 135 6.54 4.67 -13.53
N ARG A 136 5.54 3.99 -14.10
CA ARG A 136 5.16 4.16 -15.52
C ARG A 136 4.71 5.60 -15.79
N VAL A 137 3.92 6.18 -14.89
CA VAL A 137 3.46 7.57 -14.97
C VAL A 137 4.64 8.54 -14.88
N VAL A 138 5.51 8.40 -13.88
CA VAL A 138 6.69 9.26 -13.72
C VAL A 138 7.61 9.17 -14.93
N ARG A 139 7.88 7.96 -15.45
CA ARG A 139 8.70 7.78 -16.67
C ARG A 139 8.08 8.42 -17.90
N ALA A 140 6.75 8.34 -18.06
CA ALA A 140 6.05 8.97 -19.18
C ALA A 140 6.14 10.50 -19.12
N SER A 141 6.03 11.10 -17.92
CA SER A 141 6.21 12.54 -17.72
C SER A 141 7.65 13.01 -17.95
N THR A 142 8.67 12.26 -17.51
CA THR A 142 10.06 12.65 -17.73
C THR A 142 10.45 12.63 -19.22
N ARG A 143 9.82 11.77 -20.03
CA ARG A 143 10.04 11.72 -21.48
C ARG A 143 9.49 12.93 -22.23
N SER A 144 8.46 13.59 -21.71
CA SER A 144 7.80 14.71 -22.39
C SER A 144 8.49 16.07 -22.14
N THR A 145 9.33 16.18 -21.11
CA THR A 145 10.13 17.39 -20.85
C THR A 145 11.45 17.42 -21.64
N LEU A 146 11.80 16.31 -22.29
CA LEU A 146 13.08 16.14 -23.01
C LEU A 146 12.93 16.21 -24.54
N SER A 147 11.72 16.48 -25.05
CA SER A 147 11.41 16.64 -26.48
C SER A 147 10.73 17.96 -26.73
#